data_AF-A0A2T5HF95-F1
#
_entry.id   AF-A0A2T5HF95-F1
#
_cell.length_a   1.000
_cell.length_b   1.000
_cell.length_c   1.000
_cell.angle_alpha   90.00
_cell.angle_beta   90.00
_cell.angle_gamma   90.00
#
_symmetry.space_group_name_H-M   'P 1'
#
loop_
_entity.id
_entity.type
_entity.pdbx_description
1 polymer ?
#
loop_
_entity_poly.entity_id
_entity_poly.type
_entity_poly.pdbx_seq_one_letter_code
_entity_poly.pdbx_strand_id
1 'polypeptide(L)'
;MNKTLLTTLSAALLSLSGISLSHAESVAVEGRAIFIVDNSVPGSQILVKNLANAAANACLINAGTNLLGLGTDTTATDIVIKNGTAVITTYNTTLSATDVKLVDVTSCPITSVVDLSACYATVHDGKLTVPCLQYDDDVISVVLGQRGKSMNFEFESYKPGKGHGHDHD
;
A
#
# COMPACT_ATOMS: atom_id res chain seq x y z
N MET A 1 26.06 54.71 23.93
CA MET A 1 25.09 53.89 23.16
C MET A 1 25.29 52.43 23.53
N ASN A 2 24.31 51.85 24.23
CA ASN A 2 24.40 50.53 24.86
C ASN A 2 24.38 49.40 23.84
N LYS A 3 25.52 48.70 23.68
CA LYS A 3 25.68 47.51 22.82
C LYS A 3 24.79 46.32 23.23
N THR A 4 24.19 46.37 24.43
CA THR A 4 23.27 45.37 24.98
C THR A 4 21.83 45.49 24.46
N LEU A 5 21.49 46.57 23.74
CA LEU A 5 20.14 46.74 23.17
C LEU A 5 19.98 46.15 21.77
N LEU A 6 21.08 45.91 21.04
CA LEU A 6 21.01 45.27 19.71
C LEU A 6 20.97 43.74 19.78
N THR A 7 21.57 43.13 20.81
CA THR A 7 21.62 41.66 20.94
C THR A 7 20.31 41.04 21.40
N THR A 8 19.46 41.80 22.09
CA THR A 8 18.13 41.34 22.54
C THR A 8 17.07 41.40 21.45
N LEU A 9 17.24 42.26 20.43
CA LEU A 9 16.30 42.34 19.30
C LEU A 9 16.43 41.14 18.35
N SER A 10 17.64 40.63 18.13
CA SER A 10 17.87 39.49 17.23
C SER A 10 17.34 38.16 17.78
N ALA A 11 17.31 37.99 19.11
CA ALA A 11 16.76 36.79 19.75
C ALA A 11 15.22 36.77 19.73
N ALA A 12 14.56 37.93 19.72
CA ALA A 12 13.10 38.04 19.64
C ALA A 12 12.55 37.85 18.21
N LEU A 13 13.38 37.98 17.18
CA LEU A 13 12.99 37.74 15.78
C LEU A 13 13.06 36.25 15.39
N LEU A 14 13.88 35.45 16.09
CA LEU A 14 14.00 34.00 15.87
C LEU A 14 12.85 33.19 16.49
N SER A 15 12.04 33.77 17.36
CA SER A 15 10.82 33.14 17.89
C SER A 15 9.56 33.42 17.06
N LEU A 16 9.66 34.28 16.03
CA LEU A 16 8.56 34.59 15.10
C LEU A 16 8.62 33.83 13.77
N SER A 17 9.61 32.96 13.56
CA SER A 17 9.49 31.92 12.55
C SER A 17 8.56 30.85 13.08
N GLY A 18 7.25 31.14 13.02
CA GLY A 18 6.21 30.15 13.14
C GLY A 18 6.49 29.10 12.09
N ILE A 19 7.14 28.02 12.52
CA ILE A 19 7.28 26.81 11.74
C ILE A 19 5.85 26.32 11.62
N SER A 20 5.18 26.71 10.54
CA SER A 20 3.96 26.04 10.12
C SER A 20 4.39 24.61 9.87
N LEU A 21 4.20 23.75 10.89
CA LEU A 21 4.32 22.31 10.78
C LEU A 21 3.24 21.89 9.77
N SER A 22 3.59 22.00 8.50
CA SER A 22 2.90 21.39 7.38
C SER A 22 3.01 19.89 7.62
N HIS A 23 2.03 19.33 8.34
CA HIS A 23 1.94 17.89 8.48
C HIS A 23 1.68 17.33 7.08
N ALA A 24 2.57 16.47 6.61
CA ALA A 24 2.30 15.71 5.40
C ALA A 24 1.01 14.91 5.62
N GLU A 25 0.13 14.90 4.62
CA GLU A 25 -1.07 14.07 4.65
C GLU A 25 -0.67 12.60 4.81
N SER A 26 -1.46 11.82 5.55
CA SER A 26 -1.21 10.37 5.63
C SER A 26 -1.64 9.72 4.31
N VAL A 27 -0.77 8.85 3.80
CA VAL A 27 -0.91 8.19 2.50
C VAL A 27 -0.70 6.70 2.66
N ALA A 28 -1.63 5.91 2.11
CA ALA A 28 -1.48 4.48 1.93
C ALA A 28 -1.48 4.13 0.44
N VAL A 29 -0.72 3.11 0.07
CA VAL A 29 -0.69 2.58 -1.30
C VAL A 29 -1.07 1.11 -1.23
N GLU A 30 -2.08 0.71 -2.00
CA GLU A 30 -2.52 -0.68 -2.10
C GLU A 30 -2.93 -0.97 -3.55
N GLY A 31 -2.40 -2.04 -4.12
CA GLY A 31 -2.65 -2.38 -5.51
C GLY A 31 -2.21 -1.27 -6.47
N ARG A 32 -3.15 -0.78 -7.28
CA ARG A 32 -2.93 0.33 -8.23
C ARG A 32 -3.50 1.67 -7.74
N ALA A 33 -3.85 1.77 -6.46
CA ALA A 33 -4.45 2.95 -5.87
C ALA A 33 -3.56 3.56 -4.77
N ILE A 34 -3.58 4.89 -4.70
CA ILE A 34 -3.01 5.70 -3.63
C ILE A 34 -4.21 6.30 -2.88
N PHE A 35 -4.29 6.08 -1.58
CA PHE A 35 -5.30 6.60 -0.68
C PHE A 35 -4.67 7.69 0.18
N ILE A 36 -5.31 8.85 0.25
CA ILE A 36 -4.79 10.02 0.95
C ILE A 36 -5.87 10.50 1.92
N VAL A 37 -5.49 10.70 3.17
CA VAL A 37 -6.35 11.36 4.15
C VAL A 37 -6.24 12.87 3.95
N ASP A 38 -7.34 13.49 3.54
CA ASP A 38 -7.48 14.92 3.36
C ASP A 38 -8.33 15.51 4.50
N ASN A 39 -7.68 16.26 5.37
CA ASN A 39 -8.31 16.97 6.49
C ASN A 39 -8.65 18.44 6.16
N SER A 40 -8.49 18.88 4.90
CA SER A 40 -8.78 20.27 4.50
C SER A 40 -10.28 20.58 4.44
N VAL A 41 -11.13 19.55 4.38
CA VAL A 41 -12.59 19.67 4.36
C VAL A 41 -13.21 19.29 5.72
N PRO A 42 -14.33 19.93 6.12
CA PRO A 42 -15.04 19.56 7.34
C PRO A 42 -15.40 18.07 7.36
N GLY A 43 -15.08 17.41 8.47
CA GLY A 43 -15.34 15.99 8.68
C GLY A 43 -14.38 15.03 7.98
N SER A 44 -13.34 15.55 7.32
CA SER A 44 -12.27 14.82 6.63
C SER A 44 -12.75 13.88 5.53
N GLN A 45 -11.88 13.61 4.56
CA GLN A 45 -12.19 12.71 3.45
C GLN A 45 -10.99 11.85 3.05
N ILE A 46 -11.29 10.79 2.31
CA ILE A 46 -10.30 9.98 1.60
C ILE A 46 -10.30 10.40 0.14
N LEU A 47 -9.17 10.87 -0.35
CA LEU A 47 -8.91 11.05 -1.78
C LEU A 47 -8.25 9.79 -2.32
N VAL A 48 -8.68 9.34 -3.50
CA VAL A 48 -8.04 8.21 -4.19
C VAL A 48 -7.41 8.69 -5.49
N LYS A 49 -6.18 8.22 -5.75
CA LYS A 49 -5.45 8.48 -7.00
C LYS A 49 -4.96 7.17 -7.60
N ASN A 50 -4.79 7.15 -8.91
CA ASN A 50 -4.18 6.03 -9.62
C ASN A 50 -2.66 6.06 -9.40
N LEU A 51 -2.08 4.93 -9.01
CA LEU A 51 -0.63 4.81 -8.79
C LEU A 51 0.18 5.09 -10.07
N ALA A 52 -0.35 4.70 -11.23
CA ALA A 52 0.38 4.78 -12.49
C ALA A 52 0.60 6.21 -13.02
N ASN A 53 -0.26 7.16 -12.65
CA ASN A 53 -0.24 8.52 -13.23
C ASN A 53 -0.67 9.64 -12.26
N ALA A 54 -0.92 9.31 -10.99
CA ALA A 54 -1.41 10.22 -9.96
C ALA A 54 -2.73 10.96 -10.28
N ALA A 55 -3.46 10.54 -11.33
CA ALA A 55 -4.77 11.11 -11.64
C ALA A 55 -5.79 10.72 -10.57
N ALA A 56 -6.75 11.61 -10.31
CA ALA A 56 -7.85 11.34 -9.38
C ALA A 56 -8.64 10.08 -9.82
N ASN A 57 -9.01 9.27 -8.84
CA ASN A 57 -9.83 8.08 -9.02
C ASN A 57 -11.12 8.24 -8.21
N ALA A 58 -12.27 8.11 -8.89
CA ALA A 58 -13.58 8.35 -8.31
C ALA A 58 -14.21 7.13 -7.62
N CYS A 59 -13.46 6.04 -7.37
CA CYS A 59 -14.00 4.79 -6.83
C CYS A 59 -14.79 4.96 -5.52
N LEU A 60 -14.32 5.82 -4.60
CA LEU A 60 -15.05 6.12 -3.35
C LEU A 60 -16.10 7.22 -3.51
N ILE A 61 -15.87 8.18 -4.41
CA ILE A 61 -16.82 9.28 -4.67
C ILE A 61 -18.12 8.71 -5.26
N ASN A 62 -18.00 7.82 -6.24
CA ASN A 62 -19.15 7.16 -6.87
C ASN A 62 -19.88 6.22 -5.88
N ALA A 63 -19.17 5.66 -4.91
CA ALA A 63 -19.75 4.85 -3.84
C ALA A 63 -20.31 5.69 -2.68
N GLY A 64 -20.04 7.01 -2.64
CA GLY A 64 -20.43 7.89 -1.54
C GLY A 64 -19.69 7.62 -0.22
N THR A 65 -18.54 6.94 -0.25
CA THR A 65 -17.80 6.49 0.93
C THR A 65 -16.54 7.32 1.22
N ASN A 66 -16.28 8.38 0.44
CA ASN A 66 -15.08 9.20 0.61
C ASN A 66 -15.12 10.11 1.85
N LEU A 67 -16.30 10.52 2.33
CA LEU A 67 -16.42 11.39 3.51
C LEU A 67 -16.40 10.56 4.81
N LEU A 68 -15.55 10.94 5.76
CA LEU A 68 -15.40 10.22 7.03
C LEU A 68 -16.46 10.61 8.08
N GLY A 69 -17.00 11.82 7.96
CA GLY A 69 -18.03 12.35 8.85
C GLY A 69 -17.50 12.60 10.28
N LEU A 70 -16.24 13.02 10.40
CA LEU A 70 -15.62 13.33 11.69
C LEU A 70 -16.19 14.63 12.29
N GLY A 71 -16.18 14.72 13.62
CA GLY A 71 -16.52 15.97 14.32
C GLY A 71 -15.42 17.01 14.15
N THR A 72 -15.73 18.28 14.43
CA THR A 72 -14.78 19.41 14.28
C THR A 72 -13.53 19.28 15.15
N ASP A 73 -13.61 18.57 16.27
CA ASP A 73 -12.50 18.33 17.18
C ASP A 73 -11.75 17.02 16.90
N THR A 74 -12.14 16.31 15.84
CA THR A 74 -11.58 15.00 15.46
C THR A 74 -10.90 15.10 14.11
N THR A 75 -9.64 14.71 14.05
CA THR A 75 -8.85 14.67 12.80
C THR A 75 -8.46 13.24 12.47
N ALA A 76 -8.37 12.91 11.19
CA ALA A 76 -7.80 11.65 10.74
C ALA A 76 -6.27 11.79 10.69
N THR A 77 -5.55 10.89 11.36
CA THR A 77 -4.10 11.00 11.54
C THR A 77 -3.33 9.98 10.72
N ASP A 78 -3.93 8.82 10.45
CA ASP A 78 -3.26 7.74 9.71
C ASP A 78 -4.25 6.90 8.91
N ILE A 79 -3.77 6.25 7.84
CA ILE A 79 -4.55 5.33 7.03
C ILE A 79 -3.74 4.09 6.69
N VAL A 80 -4.36 2.92 6.85
CA VAL A 80 -3.84 1.63 6.39
C VAL A 80 -4.92 0.92 5.59
N ILE A 81 -4.55 0.31 4.46
CA ILE A 81 -5.48 -0.51 3.69
C ILE A 81 -5.22 -1.98 4.03
N LYS A 82 -6.28 -2.71 4.37
CA LYS A 82 -6.20 -4.15 4.64
C LYS A 82 -7.44 -4.85 4.11
N ASN A 83 -7.26 -5.84 3.24
CA ASN A 83 -8.33 -6.69 2.70
C ASN A 83 -9.54 -5.89 2.19
N GLY A 84 -9.29 -4.81 1.44
CA GLY A 84 -10.34 -3.95 0.90
C GLY A 84 -11.03 -3.04 1.92
N THR A 85 -10.49 -2.92 3.13
CA THR A 85 -10.92 -1.95 4.14
C THR A 85 -9.83 -0.92 4.38
N ALA A 86 -10.17 0.36 4.30
CA ALA A 86 -9.35 1.42 4.86
C ALA A 86 -9.62 1.52 6.36
N VAL A 87 -8.56 1.39 7.14
CA VAL A 87 -8.51 1.58 8.59
C VAL A 87 -7.91 2.95 8.83
N ILE A 88 -8.72 3.90 9.27
CA ILE A 88 -8.31 5.29 9.48
C ILE A 88 -8.21 5.54 10.97
N THR A 89 -7.01 5.84 11.44
CA THR A 89 -6.82 6.29 12.82
C THR A 89 -7.27 7.74 12.94
N THR A 90 -8.03 8.04 13.98
CA THR A 90 -8.54 9.38 14.27
C THR A 90 -8.12 9.81 15.67
N TYR A 91 -7.94 11.11 15.86
CA TYR A 91 -7.61 11.69 17.16
C TYR A 91 -8.58 12.83 17.49
N ASN A 92 -9.22 12.73 18.65
CA ASN A 92 -10.09 13.77 19.19
C ASN A 92 -9.31 14.61 20.20
N THR A 93 -9.16 15.91 19.92
CA THR A 93 -8.35 16.83 20.74
C THR A 93 -9.05 17.19 22.05
N THR A 94 -10.39 17.24 22.08
CA THR A 94 -11.17 17.56 23.28
C THR A 94 -11.14 16.42 24.29
N LEU A 95 -11.26 15.18 23.81
CA LEU A 95 -11.26 13.97 24.63
C LEU A 95 -9.87 13.40 24.87
N SER A 96 -8.84 13.93 24.17
CA SER A 96 -7.48 13.35 24.14
C SER A 96 -7.50 11.85 23.82
N ALA A 97 -8.35 11.44 22.89
CA ALA A 97 -8.63 10.03 22.63
C ALA A 97 -8.36 9.66 21.16
N THR A 98 -7.79 8.48 20.96
CA THR A 98 -7.62 7.86 19.64
C THR A 98 -8.75 6.87 19.39
N ASP A 99 -9.29 6.89 18.18
CA ASP A 99 -10.31 5.94 17.72
C ASP A 99 -10.05 5.58 16.25
N VAL A 100 -10.85 4.68 15.67
CA VAL A 100 -10.69 4.19 14.31
C VAL A 100 -12.00 4.35 13.52
N LYS A 101 -11.89 4.85 12.29
CA LYS A 101 -12.94 4.80 11.28
C LYS A 101 -12.62 3.73 10.26
N LEU A 102 -13.60 2.92 9.89
CA LEU A 102 -13.49 1.91 8.85
C LEU A 102 -14.26 2.35 7.62
N VAL A 103 -13.64 2.24 6.45
CA VAL A 103 -14.25 2.53 5.15
C VAL A 103 -14.02 1.37 4.20
N ASP A 104 -15.10 0.89 3.57
CA ASP A 104 -15.00 -0.10 2.50
C ASP A 104 -14.40 0.56 1.25
N VAL A 105 -13.29 -0.01 0.77
CA VAL A 105 -12.57 0.43 -0.43
C VAL A 105 -12.48 -0.66 -1.49
N THR A 106 -13.30 -1.71 -1.40
CA THR A 106 -13.35 -2.81 -2.38
C THR A 106 -13.73 -2.36 -3.79
N SER A 107 -14.40 -1.21 -3.93
CA SER A 107 -14.72 -0.60 -5.23
C SER A 107 -13.51 0.03 -5.93
N CYS A 108 -12.38 0.22 -5.22
CA CYS A 108 -11.16 0.79 -5.78
C CYS A 108 -10.28 -0.30 -6.43
N PRO A 109 -9.38 0.05 -7.36
CA PRO A 109 -8.51 -0.91 -8.04
C PRO A 109 -7.37 -1.39 -7.13
N ILE A 110 -7.74 -2.07 -6.04
CA ILE A 110 -6.85 -2.69 -5.05
C ILE A 110 -6.41 -4.09 -5.47
N THR A 111 -6.59 -4.47 -6.74
CA THR A 111 -6.10 -5.75 -7.27
C THR A 111 -4.63 -5.90 -6.88
N SER A 112 -4.31 -7.02 -6.24
CA SER A 112 -2.96 -7.32 -5.81
C SER A 112 -2.01 -7.10 -6.98
N VAL A 113 -1.01 -6.25 -6.77
CA VAL A 113 0.17 -6.29 -7.63
C VAL A 113 0.81 -7.63 -7.30
N VAL A 114 0.70 -8.61 -8.21
CA VAL A 114 1.54 -9.80 -8.12
C VAL A 114 2.96 -9.26 -8.16
N ASP A 115 3.68 -9.35 -7.05
CA ASP A 115 5.08 -8.97 -6.99
C ASP A 115 5.87 -9.95 -7.85
N LEU A 116 6.04 -9.57 -9.12
CA LEU A 116 6.75 -10.37 -10.12
C LEU A 116 8.26 -10.44 -9.83
N SER A 117 8.77 -9.75 -8.79
CA SER A 117 10.15 -9.94 -8.33
C SER A 117 10.40 -11.39 -7.86
N ALA A 118 9.35 -12.15 -7.55
CA ALA A 118 9.40 -13.58 -7.28
C ALA A 118 9.12 -14.48 -8.50
N CYS A 119 8.75 -13.91 -9.66
CA CYS A 119 8.33 -14.66 -10.85
C CYS A 119 9.45 -14.83 -11.89
N TYR A 120 10.68 -15.08 -11.46
CA TYR A 120 11.76 -15.45 -12.37
C TYR A 120 11.76 -16.96 -12.63
N ALA A 121 11.82 -17.35 -13.90
CA ALA A 121 12.11 -18.73 -14.24
C ALA A 121 13.55 -19.07 -13.80
N THR A 122 13.72 -20.19 -13.10
CA THR A 122 15.03 -20.62 -12.60
C THR A 122 15.41 -21.98 -13.19
N VAL A 123 16.70 -22.16 -13.47
CA VAL A 123 17.26 -23.46 -13.84
C VAL A 123 18.25 -23.87 -12.75
N HIS A 124 17.95 -24.96 -12.06
CA HIS A 124 18.80 -25.52 -11.00
C HIS A 124 18.72 -27.04 -11.01
N ASP A 125 19.86 -27.72 -10.91
CA ASP A 125 19.97 -29.19 -10.89
C ASP A 125 19.19 -29.89 -12.01
N GLY A 126 19.26 -29.34 -13.23
CA GLY A 126 18.54 -29.88 -14.38
C GLY A 126 17.02 -29.69 -14.30
N LYS A 127 16.52 -28.80 -13.45
CA LYS A 127 15.09 -28.47 -13.38
C LYS A 127 14.85 -27.02 -13.76
N LEU A 128 13.99 -26.80 -14.75
CA LEU A 128 13.44 -25.50 -15.09
C LEU A 128 12.16 -25.30 -14.29
N THR A 129 12.16 -24.35 -13.36
CA THR A 129 10.96 -23.94 -12.62
C THR A 129 10.42 -22.66 -13.21
N VAL A 130 9.18 -22.67 -13.68
CA VAL A 130 8.44 -21.51 -14.17
C VAL A 130 7.38 -21.15 -13.12
N PRO A 131 7.64 -20.17 -12.24
CA PRO A 131 6.65 -19.69 -11.29
C PRO A 131 5.62 -18.79 -12.00
N CYS A 132 4.44 -18.64 -11.38
CA CYS A 132 3.42 -17.67 -11.80
C CYS A 132 2.87 -17.88 -13.22
N LEU A 133 2.76 -19.13 -13.67
CA LEU A 133 2.15 -19.46 -14.96
C LEU A 133 0.62 -19.39 -14.82
N GLN A 134 -0.02 -18.56 -15.64
CA GLN A 134 -1.48 -18.56 -15.75
C GLN A 134 -1.94 -19.80 -16.52
N TYR A 135 -2.85 -20.57 -15.95
CA TYR A 135 -3.51 -21.71 -16.58
C TYR A 135 -5.02 -21.62 -16.28
N ASP A 136 -5.80 -21.32 -17.32
CA ASP A 136 -7.21 -20.92 -17.20
C ASP A 136 -7.38 -19.78 -16.18
N ASP A 137 -8.17 -19.99 -15.12
CA ASP A 137 -8.41 -19.01 -14.05
C ASP A 137 -7.40 -19.13 -12.88
N ASP A 138 -6.49 -20.10 -12.92
CA ASP A 138 -5.54 -20.38 -11.85
C ASP A 138 -4.12 -19.88 -12.16
N VAL A 139 -3.36 -19.56 -11.10
CA VAL A 139 -1.92 -19.29 -11.17
C VAL A 139 -1.16 -20.45 -10.56
N ILE A 140 -0.35 -21.12 -11.36
CA ILE A 140 0.41 -22.33 -10.97
C ILE A 140 1.92 -22.12 -11.09
N SER A 141 2.69 -23.03 -10.49
CA SER A 141 4.13 -23.16 -10.73
C SER A 141 4.39 -24.48 -11.42
N VAL A 142 5.15 -24.46 -12.52
CA VAL A 142 5.49 -25.67 -13.27
C VAL A 142 6.96 -25.99 -13.08
N VAL A 143 7.27 -27.26 -12.84
CA VAL A 143 8.63 -27.80 -12.82
C VAL A 143 8.80 -28.74 -14.00
N LEU A 144 9.81 -28.46 -14.82
CA LEU A 144 10.21 -29.30 -15.94
C LEU A 144 11.61 -29.88 -15.67
N GLY A 145 11.78 -31.18 -15.84
CA GLY A 145 13.04 -31.91 -15.68
C GLY A 145 13.82 -32.00 -16.98
N GLN A 146 15.14 -31.91 -16.91
CA GLN A 146 16.03 -31.98 -18.05
C GLN A 146 16.07 -33.40 -18.61
N ARG A 147 15.86 -33.52 -19.92
CA ARG A 147 15.96 -34.81 -20.62
C ARG A 147 17.43 -35.16 -20.89
N GLY A 148 17.97 -36.05 -20.07
CA GLY A 148 19.36 -36.51 -20.18
C GLY A 148 20.34 -35.34 -20.06
N LYS A 149 21.24 -35.18 -21.04
CA LYS A 149 22.20 -34.06 -21.10
C LYS A 149 21.83 -32.97 -22.10
N SER A 150 20.58 -32.97 -22.61
CA SER A 150 20.12 -32.00 -23.61
C SER A 150 19.51 -30.76 -22.95
N MET A 151 19.35 -29.66 -23.69
CA MET A 151 18.60 -28.47 -23.21
C MET A 151 17.09 -28.59 -23.45
N ASN A 152 16.57 -29.82 -23.46
CA ASN A 152 15.13 -30.09 -23.53
C ASN A 152 14.62 -30.40 -22.13
N PHE A 153 13.47 -29.82 -21.77
CA PHE A 153 12.84 -30.05 -20.48
C PHE A 153 11.47 -30.71 -20.68
N GLU A 154 11.15 -31.69 -19.84
CA GLU A 154 9.90 -32.44 -19.85
C GLU A 154 9.13 -32.18 -18.56
N PHE A 155 7.80 -32.21 -18.63
CA PHE A 155 6.96 -31.92 -17.47
C PHE A 155 7.21 -32.93 -16.34
N GLU A 156 7.47 -32.43 -15.14
CA GLU A 156 7.60 -33.25 -13.93
C GLU A 156 6.46 -33.02 -12.95
N SER A 157 6.16 -31.76 -12.59
CA SER A 157 5.15 -31.50 -11.56
C SER A 157 4.66 -30.05 -11.54
N TYR A 158 3.53 -29.85 -10.87
CA TYR A 158 2.98 -28.52 -10.57
C TYR A 158 3.43 -27.97 -9.20
N LYS A 159 4.43 -28.60 -8.53
CA LYS A 159 4.94 -28.16 -7.22
C LYS A 159 6.45 -28.39 -7.07
N PRO A 160 7.24 -27.35 -6.73
CA PRO A 160 8.62 -27.54 -6.30
C PRO A 160 8.67 -28.47 -5.07
N GLY A 161 9.49 -29.53 -5.14
CA GLY A 161 9.77 -30.39 -3.98
C GLY A 161 8.80 -31.56 -3.72
N LYS A 162 7.86 -31.87 -4.62
CA LYS A 162 7.14 -33.15 -4.60
C LYS A 162 7.52 -33.98 -5.83
N GLY A 163 8.57 -34.78 -5.70
CA GLY A 163 8.85 -35.82 -6.68
C GLY A 163 7.69 -36.81 -6.74
N HIS A 164 7.43 -37.33 -7.94
CA HIS A 164 6.63 -38.54 -8.10
C HIS A 164 7.36 -39.69 -7.40
N GLY A 165 6.96 -39.99 -6.16
CA GLY A 165 7.26 -41.28 -5.56
C GLY A 165 6.57 -42.34 -6.40
N HIS A 166 7.36 -43.17 -7.07
CA HIS A 166 6.89 -44.47 -7.54
C HIS A 166 6.63 -45.32 -6.30
N ASP A 167 5.41 -45.24 -5.76
CA ASP A 167 4.90 -46.30 -4.90
C ASP A 167 4.67 -47.52 -5.80
N HIS A 168 5.66 -48.41 -5.79
CA HIS A 168 5.51 -49.77 -6.28
C HIS A 168 4.77 -50.58 -5.21
N ASP A 169 3.65 -51.18 -5.60
CA ASP A 169 3.06 -52.35 -4.95
C ASP A 169 4.08 -53.51 -4.82
#